data_AF-A0A7W8DM52-F1
#
_entry.id   AF-A0A7W8DM52-F1
#
_cell.length_a   1.000
_cell.length_b   1.000
_cell.length_c   1.000
_cell.angle_alpha   90.00
_cell.angle_beta   90.00
_cell.angle_gamma   90.00
#
_symmetry.space_group_name_H-M   'P 1'
#
loop_
_entity.id
_entity.type
_entity.pdbx_description
1 polymer ?
#
loop_
_entity_poly.entity_id
_entity_poly.type
_entity_poly.pdbx_seq_one_letter_code
_entity_poly.pdbx_strand_id
1 'polypeptide(L)'
;MHSLPGRVIMFCGTHRGEASDCVEWALEALCQGYDSPSLRILAGLIPPFTTFEVRDYAMKALRELDISIPVGAAAISAYAKDLVLEIVVQPSLMQEPLRLLCDLCIAEDYQQDLYDFYLLRWAYDDLQQEPVQWYWNGADRSNIHQIILERCHAWLVEHNAKAT
;
A
#
# COMPACT_ATOMS: atom_id res chain seq x y z
N MET A 1 -2.75 12.93 14.77
CA MET A 1 -2.30 13.03 13.38
C MET A 1 -2.72 11.75 12.69
N HIS A 2 -3.59 11.81 11.68
CA HIS A 2 -3.86 10.61 10.88
C HIS A 2 -2.55 10.26 10.13
N SER A 3 -2.20 8.98 10.08
CA SER A 3 -1.01 8.54 9.34
C SER A 3 -1.20 8.89 7.86
N LEU A 4 -0.13 9.32 7.19
CA LEU A 4 -0.17 9.54 5.74
C LEU A 4 -0.42 8.20 5.05
N PRO A 5 -1.30 8.11 4.04
CA PRO A 5 -1.56 6.85 3.35
C PRO A 5 -0.29 6.27 2.72
N GLY A 6 -0.10 4.96 2.82
CA GLY A 6 1.08 4.24 2.33
C GLY A 6 1.31 4.44 0.84
N ARG A 7 0.24 4.60 0.06
CA ARG A 7 0.31 4.92 -1.39
C ARG A 7 0.96 6.28 -1.65
N VAL A 8 0.61 7.30 -0.85
CA VAL A 8 1.24 8.63 -0.90
C VAL A 8 2.70 8.56 -0.45
N ILE A 9 2.98 7.78 0.60
CA ILE A 9 4.34 7.52 1.06
C ILE A 9 5.17 6.84 -0.04
N MET A 10 4.61 5.84 -0.73
CA MET A 10 5.27 5.15 -1.84
C MET A 10 5.57 6.14 -2.96
N PHE A 11 4.59 6.96 -3.36
CA PHE A 11 4.76 7.97 -4.39
C PHE A 11 5.83 8.99 -4.01
N CYS A 12 5.75 9.61 -2.85
CA CYS A 12 6.63 10.72 -2.48
C CYS A 12 8.02 10.25 -2.00
N GLY A 13 8.07 9.12 -1.29
CA GLY A 13 9.28 8.55 -0.66
C GLY A 13 10.10 7.64 -1.59
N THR A 14 9.57 7.27 -2.76
CA THR A 14 10.27 6.48 -3.78
C THR A 14 10.03 7.06 -5.19
N HIS A 15 10.54 6.43 -6.24
CA HIS A 15 10.25 6.79 -7.63
C HIS A 15 9.11 5.94 -8.26
N ARG A 16 8.29 5.28 -7.45
CA ARG A 16 7.20 4.38 -7.86
C ARG A 16 5.86 4.86 -7.27
N GLY A 17 4.74 4.23 -7.63
CA GLY A 17 3.38 4.59 -7.16
C GLY A 17 2.61 5.45 -8.16
N GLU A 18 1.34 5.70 -7.88
CA GLU A 18 0.43 6.41 -8.80
C GLU A 18 0.25 7.88 -8.42
N ALA A 19 0.20 8.75 -9.42
CA ALA A 19 0.05 10.18 -9.21
C ALA A 19 -1.36 10.54 -8.67
N SER A 20 -2.39 9.75 -9.04
CA SER A 20 -3.75 9.93 -8.56
C SER A 20 -3.85 9.80 -7.03
N ASP A 21 -3.07 8.91 -6.42
CA ASP A 21 -3.09 8.68 -4.96
C ASP A 21 -2.79 9.98 -4.19
N CYS A 22 -1.87 10.82 -4.70
CA CYS A 22 -1.55 12.10 -4.09
C CYS A 22 -2.65 13.16 -4.28
N VAL A 23 -3.34 13.14 -5.43
CA VAL A 23 -4.45 14.06 -5.70
C VAL A 23 -5.66 13.71 -4.82
N GLU A 24 -5.98 12.42 -4.71
CA GLU A 24 -7.03 11.90 -3.83
C GLU A 24 -6.74 12.22 -2.37
N TRP A 25 -5.52 11.96 -1.90
CA TRP A 25 -5.10 12.36 -0.55
C TRP A 25 -5.24 13.87 -0.32
N ALA A 26 -4.89 14.71 -1.30
CA ALA A 26 -4.99 16.16 -1.14
C ALA A 26 -6.44 16.61 -0.95
N LEU A 27 -7.38 16.01 -1.69
CA LEU A 27 -8.81 16.24 -1.51
C LEU A 27 -9.27 15.81 -0.12
N GLU A 28 -8.89 14.61 0.33
CA GLU A 28 -9.25 14.10 1.66
C GLU A 28 -8.66 14.96 2.78
N ALA A 29 -7.40 15.38 2.65
CA ALA A 29 -6.73 16.23 3.62
C ALA A 29 -7.43 17.59 3.76
N LEU A 30 -7.86 18.20 2.64
CA LEU A 30 -8.68 19.42 2.66
C LEU A 30 -10.02 19.19 3.37
N CYS A 31 -10.70 18.07 3.09
CA CYS A 31 -11.95 17.70 3.78
C CYS A 31 -11.76 17.49 5.29
N GLN A 32 -10.57 17.07 5.72
CA GLN A 32 -10.19 16.91 7.12
C GLN A 32 -9.74 18.22 7.80
N GLY A 33 -9.69 19.33 7.05
CA GLY A 33 -9.34 20.66 7.56
C GLY A 33 -7.85 21.00 7.50
N TYR A 34 -7.01 20.15 6.87
CA TYR A 34 -5.64 20.55 6.52
C TYR A 34 -5.69 21.53 5.35
N ASP A 35 -4.79 22.49 5.34
CA ASP A 35 -4.83 23.54 4.34
C ASP A 35 -3.45 24.16 4.11
N SER A 36 -3.06 24.23 2.84
CA SER A 36 -1.84 24.91 2.40
C SER A 36 -1.97 25.31 0.92
N PRO A 37 -1.22 26.32 0.44
CA PRO A 37 -1.26 26.71 -0.97
C PRO A 37 -1.00 25.55 -1.93
N SER A 38 0.04 24.74 -1.65
CA SER A 38 0.40 23.62 -2.52
C SER A 38 -0.62 22.46 -2.43
N LEU A 39 -1.23 22.24 -1.26
CA LEU A 39 -2.27 21.23 -1.09
C LEU A 39 -3.51 21.56 -1.93
N ARG A 40 -3.95 22.82 -1.93
CA ARG A 40 -5.08 23.28 -2.75
C ARG A 40 -4.82 23.13 -4.25
N ILE A 41 -3.60 23.43 -4.70
CA ILE A 41 -3.21 23.26 -6.10
C ILE A 41 -3.24 21.77 -6.47
N LEU A 42 -2.61 20.93 -5.65
CA LEU A 42 -2.58 19.48 -5.85
C LEU A 42 -3.99 18.87 -5.96
N ALA A 43 -4.89 19.24 -5.04
CA ALA A 43 -6.27 18.78 -5.03
C ALA A 43 -7.09 19.27 -6.25
N GLY A 44 -6.66 20.36 -6.90
CA GLY A 44 -7.28 20.93 -8.09
C GLY A 44 -6.73 20.40 -9.41
N LEU A 45 -5.71 19.54 -9.39
CA LEU A 45 -5.18 18.96 -10.62
C LEU A 45 -6.21 18.01 -11.25
N ILE A 46 -6.27 18.02 -12.58
CA ILE A 46 -7.16 17.15 -13.37
C ILE A 46 -6.34 16.24 -14.28
N PRO A 47 -6.85 15.04 -14.64
CA PRO A 47 -6.18 14.16 -15.57
C PRO A 47 -6.00 14.79 -16.97
N PRO A 48 -4.96 14.42 -17.74
CA PRO A 48 -3.91 13.45 -17.38
C PRO A 48 -2.91 14.03 -16.37
N PHE A 49 -2.54 13.24 -15.37
CA PHE A 49 -1.62 13.69 -14.33
C PHE A 49 -0.15 13.55 -14.77
N THR A 50 0.61 14.62 -14.59
CA THR A 50 2.06 14.60 -14.79
C THR A 50 2.76 14.19 -13.50
N THR A 51 3.47 13.05 -13.48
CA THR A 51 4.19 12.56 -12.28
C THR A 51 5.10 13.62 -11.66
N PHE A 52 5.78 14.41 -12.50
CA PHE A 52 6.66 15.49 -12.04
C PHE A 52 5.90 16.60 -11.31
N GLU A 53 4.81 17.08 -11.90
CA GLU A 53 4.00 18.17 -11.35
C GLU A 53 3.30 17.74 -10.05
N VAL A 54 2.67 16.57 -10.05
CA VAL A 54 2.01 16.01 -8.87
C VAL A 54 3.01 15.85 -7.73
N ARG A 55 4.20 15.32 -8.00
CA ARG A 55 5.24 15.12 -7.00
C ARG A 55 5.76 16.45 -6.44
N ASP A 56 5.96 17.45 -7.29
CA ASP A 56 6.42 18.77 -6.84
C ASP A 56 5.42 19.39 -5.86
N TYR A 57 4.13 19.40 -6.21
CA TYR A 57 3.10 19.94 -5.32
C TYR A 57 2.87 19.07 -4.07
N ALA A 58 2.91 17.74 -4.17
CA ALA A 58 2.80 16.85 -3.02
C ALA A 58 3.94 17.07 -2.02
N MET A 59 5.19 17.15 -2.50
CA MET A 59 6.34 17.40 -1.63
C MET A 59 6.30 18.80 -1.00
N LYS A 60 5.81 19.82 -1.73
CA LYS A 60 5.60 21.16 -1.16
C LYS A 60 4.50 21.16 -0.10
N ALA A 61 3.36 20.52 -0.38
CA ALA A 61 2.25 20.41 0.56
C ALA A 61 2.69 19.70 1.86
N LEU A 62 3.40 18.58 1.75
CA LEU A 62 3.96 17.87 2.91
C LEU A 62 4.88 18.76 3.74
N ARG A 63 5.77 19.55 3.11
CA ARG A 63 6.65 20.50 3.80
C ARG A 63 5.87 21.64 4.47
N GLU A 64 4.88 22.21 3.78
CA GLU A 64 4.05 23.30 4.29
C GLU A 64 3.20 22.86 5.49
N LEU A 65 2.80 21.59 5.54
CA LEU A 65 2.05 20.98 6.63
C LEU A 65 2.94 20.39 7.74
N ASP A 66 4.27 20.52 7.62
CA ASP A 66 5.26 19.94 8.54
C ASP A 66 5.14 18.40 8.69
N ILE A 67 4.78 17.71 7.59
CA ILE A 67 4.65 16.26 7.53
C ILE A 67 5.95 15.67 6.98
N SER A 68 6.71 15.00 7.84
CA SER A 68 7.85 14.18 7.43
C SER A 68 7.39 12.83 6.89
N ILE A 69 8.01 12.36 5.81
CA ILE A 69 7.75 11.02 5.24
C ILE A 69 9.01 10.16 5.26
N PRO A 70 8.88 8.83 5.42
CA PRO A 70 9.99 7.92 5.19
C PRO A 70 10.37 7.90 3.71
N VAL A 71 11.61 7.49 3.41
CA VAL A 71 12.16 7.40 2.05
C VAL A 71 12.81 6.04 1.81
N GLY A 72 12.93 5.64 0.54
CA GLY A 72 13.60 4.39 0.15
C GLY A 72 12.97 3.16 0.81
N ALA A 73 13.79 2.29 1.40
CA ALA A 73 13.34 1.04 2.05
C ALA A 73 12.30 1.26 3.17
N ALA A 74 12.39 2.38 3.89
CA ALA A 74 11.43 2.72 4.93
C ALA A 74 10.06 3.09 4.33
N ALA A 75 10.04 3.74 3.16
CA ALA A 75 8.80 4.03 2.44
C ALA A 75 8.12 2.75 1.92
N ILE A 76 8.93 1.82 1.37
CA ILE A 76 8.47 0.50 0.93
C ILE A 76 7.86 -0.29 2.09
N SER A 77 8.52 -0.30 3.25
CA SER A 77 8.02 -1.00 4.45
C SER A 77 6.72 -0.39 4.98
N ALA A 78 6.62 0.95 4.98
CA ALA A 78 5.39 1.64 5.36
C ALA A 78 4.24 1.33 4.40
N TYR A 79 4.51 1.30 3.10
CA TYR A 79 3.52 0.95 2.09
C TYR A 79 3.04 -0.50 2.23
N ALA A 80 3.96 -1.45 2.40
CA ALA A 80 3.60 -2.85 2.65
C ALA A 80 2.72 -2.99 3.90
N LYS A 81 3.07 -2.31 4.99
CA LYS A 81 2.29 -2.31 6.22
C LYS A 81 0.86 -1.80 6.03
N ASP A 82 0.70 -0.72 5.27
CA ASP A 82 -0.61 -0.16 4.98
C ASP A 82 -1.47 -1.12 4.15
N LEU A 83 -0.91 -1.77 3.13
CA LEU A 83 -1.62 -2.79 2.35
C LEU A 83 -2.05 -3.99 3.20
N VAL A 84 -1.18 -4.46 4.11
CA VAL A 84 -1.52 -5.54 5.05
C VAL A 84 -2.65 -5.11 5.99
N LEU A 85 -2.63 -3.86 6.47
CA LEU A 85 -3.70 -3.30 7.30
C LEU A 85 -5.01 -3.16 6.52
N GLU A 86 -4.99 -2.76 5.25
CA GLU A 86 -6.18 -2.71 4.38
C GLU A 86 -6.86 -4.09 4.32
N ILE A 87 -6.10 -5.17 4.14
CA ILE A 87 -6.63 -6.55 4.13
C ILE A 87 -7.26 -6.91 5.47
N VAL A 88 -6.59 -6.59 6.59
CA VAL A 88 -7.08 -6.91 7.94
C VAL A 88 -8.36 -6.14 8.29
N VAL A 89 -8.42 -4.86 7.93
CA VAL A 89 -9.56 -3.98 8.25
C VAL A 89 -10.74 -4.24 7.32
N GLN A 90 -10.49 -4.53 6.05
CA GLN A 90 -11.54 -4.79 5.04
C GLN A 90 -11.27 -6.09 4.26
N PRO A 91 -11.42 -7.27 4.88
CA PRO A 91 -11.11 -8.55 4.23
C PRO A 91 -11.88 -8.79 2.93
N SER A 92 -13.09 -8.24 2.78
CA SER A 92 -13.89 -8.37 1.56
C SER A 92 -13.27 -7.72 0.33
N LEU A 93 -12.30 -6.80 0.51
CA LEU A 93 -11.59 -6.12 -0.57
C LEU A 93 -10.12 -6.56 -0.69
N MET A 94 -9.74 -7.70 -0.08
CA MET A 94 -8.34 -8.16 0.01
C MET A 94 -7.64 -8.39 -1.33
N GLN A 95 -8.39 -8.62 -2.41
CA GLN A 95 -7.83 -9.00 -3.71
C GLN A 95 -6.84 -7.96 -4.24
N GLU A 96 -7.19 -6.68 -4.15
CA GLU A 96 -6.34 -5.61 -4.69
C GLU A 96 -5.08 -5.42 -3.85
N PRO A 97 -5.15 -5.24 -2.51
CA PRO A 97 -3.92 -5.07 -1.73
C PRO A 97 -3.03 -6.31 -1.75
N LEU A 98 -3.60 -7.53 -1.82
CA LEU A 98 -2.82 -8.76 -1.97
C LEU A 98 -2.06 -8.80 -3.29
N ARG A 99 -2.68 -8.33 -4.38
CA ARG A 99 -2.00 -8.18 -5.67
C ARG A 99 -0.86 -7.18 -5.56
N LEU A 100 -1.07 -6.02 -4.93
CA LEU A 100 -0.02 -5.02 -4.75
C LEU A 100 1.14 -5.49 -3.87
N LEU A 101 0.86 -6.27 -2.83
CA LEU A 101 1.91 -6.89 -2.00
C LEU A 101 2.75 -7.89 -2.82
N CYS A 102 2.12 -8.67 -3.70
CA CYS A 102 2.80 -9.54 -4.63
C CYS A 102 3.66 -8.73 -5.63
N ASP A 103 3.09 -7.69 -6.24
CA ASP A 103 3.81 -6.82 -7.18
C ASP A 103 5.02 -6.15 -6.50
N LEU A 104 4.84 -5.71 -5.24
CA LEU A 104 5.91 -5.14 -4.42
C LEU A 104 7.01 -6.17 -4.14
N CYS A 105 6.65 -7.41 -3.78
CA CYS A 105 7.59 -8.51 -3.57
C CYS A 105 8.47 -8.72 -4.81
N ILE A 106 7.87 -8.78 -6.00
CA ILE A 106 8.61 -8.92 -7.27
C ILE A 106 9.53 -7.73 -7.51
N ALA A 107 9.03 -6.51 -7.27
CA ALA A 107 9.78 -5.28 -7.51
C ALA A 107 10.94 -5.05 -6.52
N GLU A 108 10.92 -5.74 -5.38
CA GLU A 108 11.98 -5.80 -4.37
C GLU A 108 12.80 -7.11 -4.48
N ASP A 109 12.88 -7.68 -5.69
CA ASP A 109 13.68 -8.88 -6.00
C ASP A 109 13.35 -10.10 -5.12
N TYR A 110 12.06 -10.35 -4.94
CA TYR A 110 11.52 -11.46 -4.14
C TYR A 110 12.00 -11.45 -2.70
N GLN A 111 12.04 -10.27 -2.08
CA GLN A 111 12.41 -10.11 -0.68
C GLN A 111 11.65 -11.12 0.19
N GLN A 112 12.40 -11.92 0.96
CA GLN A 112 11.87 -13.04 1.75
C GLN A 112 10.70 -12.64 2.66
N ASP A 113 10.73 -11.43 3.21
CA ASP A 113 9.73 -10.90 4.12
C ASP A 113 8.35 -10.69 3.47
N LEU A 114 8.31 -10.51 2.14
CA LEU A 114 7.07 -10.35 1.36
C LEU A 114 6.72 -11.61 0.54
N TYR A 115 7.58 -12.63 0.56
CA TYR A 115 7.46 -13.80 -0.32
C TYR A 115 6.17 -14.60 -0.10
N ASP A 116 5.69 -14.67 1.14
CA ASP A 116 4.42 -15.35 1.44
C ASP A 116 3.24 -14.69 0.70
N PHE A 117 3.23 -13.36 0.55
CA PHE A 117 2.17 -12.67 -0.18
C PHE A 117 2.21 -12.95 -1.69
N TYR A 118 3.40 -13.19 -2.25
CA TYR A 118 3.53 -13.69 -3.62
C TYR A 118 2.85 -15.06 -3.75
N LEU A 119 3.18 -16.02 -2.88
CA LEU A 119 2.60 -17.36 -2.93
C LEU A 119 1.08 -17.34 -2.69
N LEU A 120 0.63 -16.56 -1.70
CA LEU A 120 -0.79 -16.44 -1.36
C LEU A 120 -1.60 -15.78 -2.47
N ARG A 121 -1.04 -14.79 -3.17
CA ARG A 121 -1.70 -14.14 -4.31
C ARG A 121 -2.02 -15.16 -5.41
N TRP A 122 -1.04 -15.99 -5.78
CA TRP A 122 -1.24 -17.01 -6.81
C TRP A 122 -2.15 -18.14 -6.36
N ALA A 123 -2.01 -18.62 -5.11
CA ALA A 123 -2.94 -19.59 -4.52
C ALA A 123 -4.39 -19.08 -4.56
N TYR A 124 -4.60 -17.81 -4.20
CA TYR A 124 -5.91 -17.16 -4.21
C TYR A 124 -6.51 -17.09 -5.61
N ASP A 125 -5.73 -16.63 -6.60
CA ASP A 125 -6.19 -16.49 -7.99
C ASP A 125 -6.55 -17.83 -8.63
N ASP A 126 -5.67 -18.83 -8.47
CA ASP A 126 -5.93 -20.18 -8.96
C ASP A 126 -7.24 -20.71 -8.39
N LEU A 127 -7.47 -20.57 -7.08
CA LEU A 127 -8.69 -21.05 -6.44
C LEU A 127 -9.97 -20.32 -6.89
N GLN A 128 -9.88 -19.14 -7.52
CA GLN A 128 -11.05 -18.47 -8.12
C GLN A 128 -11.50 -19.14 -9.42
N GLN A 129 -10.58 -19.76 -10.16
CA GLN A 129 -10.85 -20.32 -11.49
C GLN A 129 -10.84 -21.85 -11.46
N GLU A 130 -9.90 -22.42 -10.74
CA GLU A 130 -9.56 -23.84 -10.70
C GLU A 130 -9.87 -24.45 -9.32
N PRO A 131 -10.10 -25.77 -9.24
CA PRO A 131 -10.38 -26.44 -7.97
C PRO A 131 -9.11 -26.70 -7.13
N VAL A 132 -7.92 -26.50 -7.69
CA VAL A 132 -6.62 -26.79 -7.07
C VAL A 132 -5.65 -25.63 -7.29
N GLN A 133 -4.66 -25.50 -6.41
CA GLN A 133 -3.55 -24.57 -6.52
C GLN A 133 -2.24 -25.23 -6.06
N TRP A 134 -1.10 -24.69 -6.48
CA TRP A 134 0.23 -25.30 -6.27
C TRP A 134 1.18 -24.48 -5.39
N TYR A 135 0.72 -23.34 -4.86
CA TYR A 135 1.57 -22.33 -4.23
C TYR A 135 1.59 -22.41 -2.71
N TRP A 136 0.49 -22.80 -2.08
CA TRP A 136 0.34 -22.83 -0.63
C TRP A 136 -0.22 -24.16 -0.13
N ASN A 137 0.61 -24.96 0.54
CA ASN A 137 0.19 -26.27 1.00
C ASN A 137 -1.01 -26.17 1.98
N GLY A 138 -2.05 -26.98 1.73
CA GLY A 138 -3.27 -27.02 2.55
C GLY A 138 -4.30 -25.93 2.26
N ALA A 139 -4.05 -25.03 1.30
CA ALA A 139 -5.03 -24.03 0.90
C ALA A 139 -6.04 -24.58 -0.12
N ASP A 140 -7.32 -24.29 0.13
CA ASP A 140 -8.45 -24.56 -0.76
C ASP A 140 -9.47 -23.39 -0.69
N ARG A 141 -10.55 -23.49 -1.49
CA ARG A 141 -11.56 -22.43 -1.59
C ARG A 141 -12.27 -22.11 -0.26
N SER A 142 -12.33 -23.06 0.66
CA SER A 142 -13.02 -22.89 1.95
C SER A 142 -12.17 -22.14 2.97
N ASN A 143 -10.84 -22.14 2.82
CA ASN A 143 -9.92 -21.63 3.86
C ASN A 143 -8.93 -20.55 3.37
N ILE A 144 -8.77 -20.34 2.07
CA ILE A 144 -7.75 -19.41 1.54
C ILE A 144 -7.87 -17.98 2.09
N HIS A 145 -9.09 -17.48 2.27
CA HIS A 145 -9.30 -16.14 2.87
C HIS A 145 -8.80 -16.10 4.32
N GLN A 146 -9.05 -17.14 5.11
CA GLN A 146 -8.60 -17.23 6.49
C GLN A 146 -7.07 -17.31 6.56
N ILE A 147 -6.44 -18.12 5.71
CA ILE A 147 -4.98 -18.24 5.63
C ILE A 147 -4.32 -16.88 5.33
N ILE A 148 -4.87 -16.12 4.37
CA ILE A 148 -4.37 -14.78 4.03
C ILE A 148 -4.45 -13.86 5.25
N LEU A 149 -5.60 -13.84 5.95
CA LEU A 149 -5.79 -12.99 7.13
C LEU A 149 -4.86 -13.38 8.28
N GLU A 150 -4.71 -14.67 8.55
CA GLU A 150 -3.79 -15.18 9.57
C GLU A 150 -2.34 -14.77 9.25
N ARG A 151 -1.92 -14.87 7.99
CA ARG A 151 -0.59 -14.41 7.58
C ARG A 151 -0.42 -12.91 7.74
N CYS A 152 -1.42 -12.11 7.35
CA CYS A 152 -1.41 -10.66 7.54
C CYS A 152 -1.22 -10.29 9.02
N HIS A 153 -1.98 -10.93 9.92
CA HIS A 153 -1.84 -10.72 11.36
C HIS A 153 -0.45 -11.10 11.88
N ALA A 154 0.07 -12.27 11.47
CA ALA A 154 1.40 -12.71 11.86
C ALA A 154 2.48 -11.73 11.37
N TRP A 155 2.40 -11.27 10.12
CA TRP A 155 3.34 -10.32 9.55
C TRP A 155 3.34 -8.98 10.30
N LEU A 156 2.17 -8.46 10.70
CA LEU A 156 2.06 -7.24 11.52
C LEU A 156 2.70 -7.41 12.90
N VAL A 157 2.55 -8.57 13.53
CA VAL A 157 3.18 -8.86 14.84
C VAL A 157 4.70 -8.89 14.69
N GLU A 158 5.22 -9.59 13.67
CA GLU A 158 6.65 -9.66 13.37
C GLU A 158 7.26 -8.26 13.16
N HIS A 159 6.54 -7.38 12.46
CA HIS A 159 7.02 -6.02 12.13
C HIS A 159 6.84 -5.00 13.25
N ASN A 160 5.85 -5.17 14.11
CA ASN A 160 5.72 -4.33 15.31
C ASN A 160 6.75 -4.74 16.38
N ALA A 161 7.08 -6.03 16.51
CA ALA A 161 8.09 -6.52 17.46
C ALA A 161 9.51 -6.05 17.11
N LYS A 162 9.84 -5.91 15.81
CA LYS A 162 11.15 -5.40 15.33
C LYS A 162 11.33 -3.88 15.54
N ALA A 163 10.27 -3.14 15.86
CA ALA A 163 10.29 -1.68 16.01
C ALA A 163 10.54 -1.20 17.46
N THR A 164 10.80 -2.12 18.40
CA THR A 164 11.05 -1.86 19.83
C THR A 164 12.46 -2.28 20.19
#